data_AF-A0A3C1WXV6-F1
#
_entry.id   AF-A0A3C1WXV6-F1
#
_cell.length_a   1.000
_cell.length_b   1.000
_cell.length_c   1.000
_cell.angle_alpha   90.00
_cell.angle_beta   90.00
_cell.angle_gamma   90.00
#
_symmetry.space_group_name_H-M   'P 1'
#
loop_
_entity.id
_entity.type
_entity.pdbx_description
1 polymer ?
#
loop_
_entity_poly.entity_id
_entity_poly.type
_entity_poly.pdbx_seq_one_letter_code
_entity_poly.pdbx_strand_id
1 'polypeptide(L)' 'MKRIITANVNGIRAAERKGFFAWMKSQNADVVCVQEIKAQEDQLDDKFYPKDIYTYYKPAERKGYSGTGLYCKQKPD' A
#
# COMPACT_ATOMS: atom_id res chain seq x y z
N MET A 1 -10.56 19.55 2.05
CA MET A 1 -10.19 18.81 3.28
C MET A 1 -9.42 17.57 2.85
N LYS A 2 -8.26 17.27 3.45
CA LYS A 2 -7.50 16.07 3.09
C LYS A 2 -8.21 14.81 3.60
N ARG A 3 -8.30 13.76 2.79
CA ARG A 3 -8.82 12.44 3.17
C ARG A 3 -7.66 11.46 3.33
N ILE A 4 -7.50 10.93 4.54
CA ILE A 4 -6.47 9.94 4.86
C ILE A 4 -7.16 8.64 5.29
N ILE A 5 -6.71 7.53 4.73
CA ILE A 5 -7.18 6.19 5.09
C ILE A 5 -6.02 5.41 5.70
N THR A 6 -6.32 4.66 6.76
CA THR A 6 -5.39 3.66 7.30
C THR A 6 -6.04 2.28 7.23
N ALA A 7 -5.31 1.29 6.75
CA ALA A 7 -5.80 -0.08 6.60
C ALA A 7 -4.71 -1.10 6.93
N ASN A 8 -5.00 -1.96 7.91
CA ASN A 8 -4.22 -3.19 8.07
C ASN A 8 -4.68 -4.19 7.00
N VAL A 9 -3.76 -4.59 6.12
CA VAL A 9 -4.09 -5.44 4.96
C VAL A 9 -3.81 -6.92 5.21
N ASN A 10 -3.20 -7.27 6.35
CA ASN A 10 -2.84 -8.65 6.72
C ASN A 10 -2.24 -9.46 5.55
N GLY A 11 -1.26 -8.88 4.86
CA GLY A 11 -0.63 -9.40 3.65
C GLY A 11 -1.12 -8.71 2.38
N ILE A 12 -0.30 -7.82 1.83
CA ILE A 12 -0.69 -6.96 0.71
C ILE A 12 -1.00 -7.73 -0.57
N ARG A 13 -0.28 -8.84 -0.83
CA ARG A 13 -0.56 -9.73 -1.97
C ARG A 13 -1.90 -10.46 -1.85
N ALA A 14 -2.32 -10.80 -0.63
CA ALA A 14 -3.62 -11.40 -0.40
C ALA A 14 -4.74 -10.35 -0.51
N ALA A 15 -4.49 -9.13 -0.04
CA ALA A 15 -5.40 -8.01 -0.19
C ALA A 15 -5.59 -7.60 -1.66
N GLU A 16 -4.51 -7.60 -2.46
CA GLU A 16 -4.55 -7.37 -3.91
C GLU A 16 -5.51 -8.33 -4.60
N ARG A 17 -5.37 -9.64 -4.38
CA ARG A 17 -6.27 -10.67 -4.92
C ARG A 17 -7.73 -10.50 -4.49
N LYS A 18 -7.97 -9.85 -3.36
CA LYS A 18 -9.31 -9.53 -2.84
C LYS A 18 -9.85 -8.18 -3.34
N GLY A 19 -9.14 -7.52 -4.25
CA GLY A 19 -9.58 -6.27 -4.87
C GLY A 19 -9.19 -5.00 -4.10
N PHE A 20 -8.19 -5.06 -3.22
CA PHE A 20 -7.76 -3.91 -2.42
C PHE A 20 -7.45 -2.67 -3.27
N PHE A 21 -6.73 -2.81 -4.39
CA PHE A 21 -6.38 -1.67 -5.24
C PHE A 21 -7.58 -1.08 -5.99
N ALA A 22 -8.54 -1.91 -6.38
CA ALA A 22 -9.79 -1.44 -6.96
C ALA A 22 -10.63 -0.65 -5.93
N TRP A 23 -10.72 -1.17 -4.70
CA TRP A 23 -11.35 -0.47 -3.58
C TRP A 23 -10.62 0.84 -3.26
N MET A 24 -9.30 0.81 -3.18
CA MET A 24 -8.46 1.98 -2.89
C MET A 24 -8.70 3.11 -3.89
N LYS A 25 -8.77 2.77 -5.19
CA LYS A 25 -9.05 3.72 -6.27
C LYS A 25 -10.42 4.39 -6.11
N SER A 26 -11.45 3.66 -5.66
CA SER A 26 -12.79 4.22 -5.49
C SER A 26 -12.94 5.14 -4.27
N GLN A 27 -11.99 5.09 -3.33
CA GLN A 27 -12.06 5.92 -2.13
C GLN A 27 -11.70 7.40 -2.36
N ASN A 28 -11.04 7.74 -3.47
CA ASN A 28 -10.57 9.10 -3.72
C ASN A 28 -9.76 9.71 -2.53
N ALA A 29 -9.00 8.88 -1.81
CA ALA A 29 -8.18 9.33 -0.69
C ALA A 29 -6.92 10.07 -1.18
N ASP A 30 -6.44 11.03 -0.42
CA ASP A 30 -5.19 11.74 -0.70
C ASP A 30 -3.97 10.92 -0.27
N VAL A 31 -4.14 10.18 0.84
CA VAL A 31 -3.15 9.26 1.39
C VAL A 31 -3.82 7.98 1.85
N VAL A 32 -3.21 6.83 1.53
CA VAL A 32 -3.59 5.51 2.05
C VAL A 32 -2.36 4.89 2.71
N CYS A 33 -2.45 4.71 4.02
CA CYS A 33 -1.45 4.03 4.83
C CYS A 33 -1.82 2.55 4.97
N VAL A 34 -0.89 1.65 4.68
CA VAL A 34 -1.10 0.21 4.86
C VAL A 34 -0.15 -0.37 5.91
N GLN A 35 -0.65 -1.31 6.71
CA GLN A 35 0.12 -2.06 7.70
C GLN A 35 0.02 -3.56 7.46
N GLU A 36 1.01 -4.29 7.97
CA GLU A 36 1.16 -5.73 7.77
C GLU A 36 1.23 -6.12 6.29
N ILE A 37 2.10 -5.46 5.51
CA ILE A 37 2.26 -5.81 4.09
C ILE A 37 2.78 -7.25 3.89
N LYS A 38 3.56 -7.77 4.85
CA LYS A 38 4.12 -9.14 4.87
C LYS A 38 4.79 -9.53 3.54
N ALA A 39 5.50 -8.59 2.94
CA ALA A 39 6.17 -8.73 1.66
C ALA A 39 7.48 -7.94 1.66
N GLN A 40 8.46 -8.46 0.94
CA GLN A 40 9.66 -7.73 0.53
C GLN A 40 9.42 -7.07 -0.82
N GLU A 41 10.15 -5.99 -1.14
CA GLU A 41 9.95 -5.24 -2.40
C GLU A 41 10.23 -6.09 -3.64
N ASP A 42 11.16 -7.05 -3.58
CA ASP A 42 11.42 -8.02 -4.65
C ASP A 42 10.24 -8.97 -4.96
N GLN A 43 9.21 -8.99 -4.11
CA GLN A 43 7.99 -9.78 -4.29
C GLN A 43 6.82 -8.95 -4.84
N LEU A 44 7.03 -7.66 -5.10
CA LEU A 44 6.01 -6.71 -5.52
C LEU A 44 6.27 -6.31 -6.99
N ASP A 45 5.28 -6.55 -7.85
CA ASP A 45 5.31 -6.15 -9.26
C ASP A 45 4.58 -4.81 -9.47
N ASP A 46 4.45 -4.38 -10.73
CA ASP A 46 3.82 -3.13 -11.13
C ASP A 46 2.41 -2.90 -10.55
N LYS A 47 1.67 -3.96 -10.17
CA LYS A 47 0.33 -3.81 -9.58
C LYS A 47 0.38 -3.16 -8.20
N PHE A 48 1.49 -3.30 -7.49
CA PHE A 48 1.75 -2.72 -6.18
C PHE A 48 2.34 -1.31 -6.27
N TYR A 49 2.71 -0.86 -7.47
CA TYR A 49 3.20 0.50 -7.73
C TYR A 49 2.28 1.20 -8.75
N PRO A 50 1.05 1.59 -8.35
CA PRO A 50 0.12 2.24 -9.26
C PRO A 50 0.72 3.49 -9.90
N LYS A 51 0.49 3.65 -11.19
CA LYS A 51 0.88 4.87 -11.92
C LYS A 51 0.21 6.10 -11.30
N ASP A 52 0.89 7.24 -11.40
CA ASP A 52 0.42 8.56 -10.96
C ASP A 52 0.13 8.67 -9.44
N ILE A 53 0.65 7.74 -8.64
CA ILE A 53 0.61 7.76 -7.18
C ILE A 53 2.03 7.49 -6.65
N TYR A 54 2.49 8.33 -5.74
CA TYR A 54 3.75 8.11 -5.02
C TYR A 54 3.57 6.94 -4.06
N THR A 55 4.36 5.90 -4.26
CA THR A 55 4.27 4.66 -3.47
C THR A 55 5.58 4.43 -2.72
N TYR A 56 5.47 4.12 -1.43
CA TYR A 56 6.61 3.83 -0.57
C TYR A 56 6.32 2.59 0.25
N TYR A 57 7.32 1.72 0.40
CA TYR A 57 7.26 0.57 1.29
C TYR A 57 8.36 0.62 2.34
N LYS A 58 8.06 0.10 3.52
CA LYS A 58 9.05 -0.25 4.53
C LYS A 58 8.80 -1.70 4.95
N PRO A 59 9.42 -2.67 4.27
CA PRO A 59 9.37 -4.07 4.69
C PRO A 59 9.98 -4.25 6.08
N ALA A 60 9.55 -5.28 6.80
CA ALA A 60 10.26 -5.72 7.99
C ALA A 60 11.50 -6.53 7.60
N GLU A 61 12.49 -6.60 8.50
CA GLU A 61 13.70 -7.42 8.29
C GLU A 61 13.36 -8.90 8.11
N ARG A 62 12.43 -9.42 8.93
CA ARG A 62 11.97 -10.80 8.83
C ARG A 62 10.99 -10.95 7.65
N LYS A 63 11.30 -11.87 6.73
CA LYS A 63 10.43 -12.21 5.59
C LYS A 63 9.04 -12.67 6.05
N GLY A 64 7.99 -12.19 5.35
CA GLY A 64 6.60 -12.54 5.63
C GLY A 64 6.04 -11.96 6.94
N TYR A 65 6.77 -11.06 7.60
CA TYR A 65 6.37 -10.45 8.87
C TYR A 65 6.16 -8.94 8.70
N SER A 66 5.16 -8.40 9.39
CA SER A 66 4.90 -6.95 9.55
C SER A 66 5.07 -6.13 8.25
N GLY A 67 5.69 -4.94 8.34
CA GLY A 67 5.95 -4.00 7.27
C GLY A 67 4.80 -3.03 7.01
N THR A 68 5.13 -1.85 6.50
CA THR A 68 4.18 -0.78 6.20
C THR A 68 4.35 -0.25 4.78
N GLY A 69 3.35 0.47 4.29
CA GLY A 69 3.40 1.14 3.01
C GLY A 69 2.53 2.39 2.97
N LEU A 70 2.78 3.22 1.96
CA LEU A 70 2.14 4.51 1.76
C LEU A 70 1.81 4.68 0.27
N TYR A 71 0.59 5.12 -0.02
CA TYR A 71 0.17 5.57 -1.34
C TYR A 71 -0.30 7.03 -1.23
N CYS A 72 0.35 7.94 -1.96
CA CYS A 72 0.08 9.37 -1.90
C CYS A 72 -0.15 9.96 -3.29
N LYS A 73 -1.20 10.76 -3.45
CA LYS A 73 -1.41 11.53 -4.71
C LYS A 73 -0.33 12.60 -4.93
N GLN A 74 0.19 13.16 -3.84
CA GLN A 74 1.22 14.19 -3.85
C GLN A 74 2.51 13.64 -3.23
N LYS A 75 3.65 14.08 -3.72
CA LYS A 75 4.95 13.73 -3.13
C LYS A 75 5.00 14.30 -1.71
N PRO A 76 5.32 13.48 -0.68
CA PRO A 76 5.57 13.99 0.67
C PRO A 76 6.79 14.93 0.69
N ASP A 77 6.74 15.95 1.55
CA ASP A 77 7.86 16.87 1.81
C ASP A 77 9.02 16.18 2.54
#